data_AF-A0A2E1AF03-F1
#
_entry.id   AF-A0A2E1AF03-F1
#
_cell.length_a   1.000
_cell.length_b   1.000
_cell.length_c   1.000
_cell.angle_alpha   90.00
_cell.angle_beta   90.00
_cell.angle_gamma   90.00
#
_symmetry.space_group_name_H-M   'P 1'
#
loop_
_entity.id
_entity.type
_entity.pdbx_description
1 polymer ?
#
loop_
_entity_poly.entity_id
_entity_poly.type
_entity_poly.pdbx_seq_one_letter_code
_entity_poly.pdbx_strand_id
1 'polypeptide(L)' 'MCFLVLSDEFELINVIVFPDRYQHFCRTIRNERFLLVSGTVQRQHGVVNVIAETVNAMKNKPYFAVDY' A
#
# COMPACT_ATOMS: atom_id res chain seq x y z
N MET A 1 8.65 2.71 11.73
CA MET A 1 8.81 2.84 10.26
C MET A 1 9.00 1.45 9.68
N CYS A 2 8.42 1.15 8.53
CA CYS A 2 8.69 -0.08 7.78
C CYS A 2 8.66 0.17 6.26
N PHE A 3 9.25 -0.76 5.52
CA PHE A 3 9.17 -0.84 4.06
C PHE A 3 8.45 -2.12 3.68
N LEU A 4 7.49 -2.02 2.76
CA LEU A 4 6.79 -3.17 2.18
C LEU A 4 7.11 -3.22 0.69
N VAL A 5 7.19 -4.42 0.15
CA VAL A 5 7.16 -4.66 -1.29
C VAL A 5 5.83 -5.34 -1.59
N LEU A 6 4.99 -4.69 -2.39
CA LEU A 6 3.74 -5.26 -2.86
C LEU A 6 3.88 -5.63 -4.33
N SER A 7 3.21 -6.69 -4.74
CA SER A 7 3.13 -7.13 -6.13
C SER A 7 1.68 -7.10 -6.59
N ASP A 8 1.46 -6.67 -7.82
CA ASP A 8 0.26 -7.01 -8.59
C ASP A 8 0.64 -7.88 -9.80
N GLU A 9 -0.27 -8.02 -10.76
CA GLU A 9 -0.06 -8.81 -11.97
C GLU A 9 1.02 -8.24 -12.91
N PHE A 10 1.40 -6.97 -12.73
CA PHE A 10 2.28 -6.26 -13.65
C PHE A 10 3.69 -6.12 -13.09
N GLU A 11 3.85 -5.67 -11.85
CA GLU A 11 5.17 -5.29 -11.30
C GLU A 11 5.22 -5.33 -9.76
N LEU A 12 6.42 -5.11 -9.20
CA LEU A 12 6.62 -4.81 -7.79
C LEU A 12 6.57 -3.31 -7.52
N ILE A 13 6.00 -2.90 -6.38
CA ILE A 13 6.02 -1.53 -5.89
C ILE A 13 6.47 -1.46 -4.43
N ASN A 14 7.30 -0.47 -4.13
CA ASN A 14 7.77 -0.21 -2.78
C ASN A 14 6.79 0.72 -2.06
N VAL A 15 6.45 0.38 -0.82
CA VAL A 15 5.61 1.20 0.06
C VAL A 15 6.41 1.58 1.30
N ILE A 16 6.50 2.89 1.56
CA ILE A 16 7.17 3.46 2.72
C ILE A 16 6.11 3.85 3.75
N VAL A 17 6.19 3.29 4.96
CA VAL A 17 5.27 3.58 6.05
C VAL A 17 6.03 4.26 7.20
N PHE A 18 5.77 5.56 7.38
CA PHE A 18 6.34 6.34 8.49
C PHE A 18 5.84 5.86 9.87
N PRO A 19 6.58 6.16 10.96
CA PRO A 19 6.26 5.64 12.30
C PRO A 19 4.84 5.91 12.79
N ASP A 20 4.32 7.12 12.56
CA ASP A 20 2.96 7.53 12.94
C ASP A 20 1.89 6.66 12.25
N ARG A 21 2.05 6.43 10.94
CA ARG A 21 1.16 5.56 10.16
C ARG A 21 1.32 4.11 10.55
N TYR A 22 2.56 3.66 10.75
CA TYR A 22 2.82 2.29 11.16
C TYR A 22 2.15 1.96 12.49
N GLN A 23 2.20 2.87 13.47
CA GLN A 23 1.53 2.66 14.75
C GLN A 23 0.02 2.45 14.58
N HIS A 24 -0.62 3.19 13.68
CA HIS A 24 -2.05 3.05 13.40
C HIS A 24 -2.39 1.78 12.61
N PHE A 25 -1.53 1.37 11.67
CA PHE A 25 -1.85 0.28 10.72
C PHE A 25 -1.07 -1.02 10.95
N CYS A 26 -0.25 -1.13 11.99
CA CYS A 26 0.65 -2.28 12.20
C CYS A 26 -0.10 -3.63 12.23
N ARG A 27 -1.32 -3.66 12.76
CA ARG A 27 -2.13 -4.88 12.79
C ARG A 27 -2.56 -5.31 11.38
N THR A 28 -3.04 -4.39 10.57
CA THR A 28 -3.39 -4.64 9.16
C THR A 28 -2.16 -5.09 8.37
N ILE A 29 -1.06 -4.33 8.48
CA ILE A 29 0.19 -4.60 7.76
C ILE A 29 0.74 -6.01 8.04
N ARG A 30 0.63 -6.50 9.28
CA ARG A 30 1.22 -7.80 9.67
C ARG A 30 0.31 -9.00 9.44
N ASN A 31 -1.02 -8.80 9.42
CA ASN A 31 -1.97 -9.92 9.44
C ASN A 31 -2.69 -10.13 8.11
N GLU A 32 -2.70 -9.13 7.23
CA GLU A 32 -3.41 -9.19 5.96
C GLU A 32 -2.48 -9.56 4.82
N ARG A 33 -2.96 -10.43 3.92
CA ARG A 33 -2.20 -10.86 2.72
C ARG A 33 -2.31 -9.86 1.57
N PHE A 34 -3.43 -9.15 1.49
CA PHE A 34 -3.70 -8.17 0.46
C PHE A 34 -3.95 -6.81 1.10
N LEU A 35 -3.13 -5.83 0.70
CA LEU A 35 -3.18 -4.48 1.22
C LEU A 35 -3.68 -3.54 0.13
N LEU A 36 -4.64 -2.70 0.48
CA LEU A 36 -4.96 -1.49 -0.26
C LEU A 36 -4.19 -0.34 0.37
N VAL A 37 -3.29 0.25 -0.40
CA VAL A 37 -2.45 1.38 0.02
C VAL A 37 -2.84 2.61 -0.78
N SER A 38 -3.04 3.73 -0.10
CA SER A 38 -3.18 5.04 -0.72
C SER A 38 -2.15 5.99 -0.14
N GLY A 39 -1.62 6.86 -0.99
CA GLY A 39 -0.72 7.93 -0.58
C GLY A 39 0.02 8.53 -1.75
N THR A 40 1.12 9.21 -1.46
CA THR A 40 1.85 10.00 -2.45
C THR A 40 2.82 9.12 -3.24
N VAL A 41 2.70 9.14 -4.57
CA VAL A 41 3.64 8.47 -5.49
C VAL A 41 4.92 9.29 -5.61
N GLN A 42 6.05 8.63 -5.44
CA GLN A 42 7.38 9.20 -5.69
C GLN A 42 8.08 8.41 -6.77
N ARG A 43 8.63 9.13 -7.76
CA ARG A 43 9.40 8.55 -8.87
C ARG A 43 10.79 9.16 -8.88
N GLN A 44 11.81 8.33 -8.65
CA GLN A 44 13.18 8.80 -8.61
C GLN A 44 14.12 7.71 -9.12
N HIS A 45 15.03 8.07 -10.03
CA HIS A 45 16.04 7.17 -10.60
C HIS A 45 15.46 5.82 -11.11
N GLY A 46 14.31 5.85 -11.77
CA GLY A 46 13.65 4.66 -12.30
C GLY A 46 12.91 3.79 -11.26
N VAL A 47 12.92 4.19 -9.99
CA VAL A 47 12.18 3.50 -8.92
C VAL A 47 10.89 4.24 -8.62
N VAL A 48 9.80 3.50 -8.49
CA VAL A 48 8.50 4.01 -8.04
C VAL A 48 8.26 3.55 -6.60
N ASN A 49 8.00 4.51 -5.73
CA ASN A 49 7.62 4.28 -4.34
C ASN A 49 6.26 4.92 -4.06
N VAL A 50 5.56 4.42 -3.04
CA VAL A 50 4.40 5.09 -2.45
C VAL A 50 4.72 5.42 -1.00
N ILE A 51 4.62 6.69 -0.63
CA ILE A 51 4.57 7.08 0.79
C ILE A 51 3.15 6.86 1.27
N ALA A 52 2.96 5.90 2.17
CA ALA A 52 1.63 5.50 2.63
C ALA A 52 0.99 6.55 3.54
N GLU A 53 -0.22 6.97 3.19
CA GLU A 53 -1.11 7.79 4.02
C GLU A 53 -2.16 6.90 4.72
N THR A 54 -2.65 5.88 4.00
CA THR A 54 -3.56 4.87 4.55
C THR A 54 -3.16 3.46 4.11
N VAL A 55 -3.41 2.48 4.98
CA VAL A 55 -3.22 1.05 4.69
C VAL A 55 -4.40 0.27 5.22
N ASN A 56 -5.12 -0.41 4.33
CA ASN A 56 -6.32 -1.18 4.65
C ASN A 56 -6.20 -2.62 4.15
N ALA A 57 -6.92 -3.53 4.80
CA ALA A 57 -7.13 -4.86 4.25
C ALA A 57 -7.93 -4.74 2.95
N MET A 58 -7.47 -5.40 1.89
CA MET A 58 -8.30 -5.54 0.69
C MET A 58 -9.40 -6.56 1.00
N LYS A 59 -10.59 -6.06 1.32
CA LYS A 59 -11.77 -6.91 1.47
C LYS A 59 -12.29 -7.32 0.10
N ASN A 60 -12.89 -8.51 0.04
CA ASN A 60 -13.47 -9.08 -1.18
C ASN A 60 -14.67 -8.21 -1.65
N LYS A 61 -14.36 -7.10 -2.32
CA LYS A 61 -15.29 -6.30 -3.11
C LYS A 61 -14.72 -6.27 -4.53
N PRO A 62 -15.52 -6.57 -5.56
CA PRO A 62 -15.05 -6.51 -6.93
C PRO A 62 -14.58 -5.08 -7.23
N TYR A 63 -13.28 -4.94 -7.53
CA TYR A 63 -12.60 -3.65 -7.73
C TYR A 63 -13.09 -2.88 -8.97
N PHE A 64 -13.94 -3.49 -9.80
CA PHE A 64 -14.45 -2.92 -11.04
C PHE A 64 -15.79 -2.18 -10.90
N ALA A 65 -16.36 -2.04 -9.69
CA ALA A 65 -17.51 -1.17 -9.47
C ALA A 65 -17.03 0.28 -9.31
N VAL A 66 -16.56 0.87 -10.40
CA VAL A 66 -16.45 2.33 -10.54
C VAL A 66 -17.79 2.75 -11.16
N ASP A 67 -18.68 3.30 -10.33
CA ASP A 67 -19.88 3.97 -10.83
C ASP A 67 -19.42 5.22 -11.60
N TYR A 68 -19.61 5.21 -12.93
CA TYR A 68 -19.46 6.37 -13.80
C TYR A 68 -20.66 7.32 -13.66
#